data_AF-A0A6A5ZH32-F1
#
_entry.id   AF-A0A6A5ZH32-F1
#
_cell.length_a   1.000
_cell.length_b   1.000
_cell.length_c   1.000
_cell.angle_alpha   90.00
_cell.angle_beta   90.00
_cell.angle_gamma   90.00
#
_symmetry.space_group_name_H-M   'P 1'
#
loop_
_entity.id
_entity.type
_entity.pdbx_description
1 polymer ?
#
loop_
_entity_poly.entity_id
_entity_poly.type
_entity_poly.pdbx_seq_one_letter_code
_entity_poly.pdbx_strand_id
1 'polypeptide(L)'
;MSSDFVGLRVIWPPDGTPPPKHDHDIIFVHGLHSGSISDWRDEDGVCWPAEHLSLDLGNARILAFGYDPTKPNVRSDGFYEGGLLFKQGEDLWTHLKTRRKPEKIQVPITFVGHGTGAIIIKRYPIISR
;
A
#
# COMPACT_ATOMS: atom_id res chain seq x y z
N MET A 1 -17.34 2.24 7.96
CA MET A 1 -16.70 1.43 6.89
C MET A 1 -15.71 2.30 6.15
N SER A 2 -14.45 1.89 6.06
CA SER A 2 -13.40 2.69 5.43
C SER A 2 -13.63 2.76 3.92
N SER A 3 -13.63 3.95 3.34
CA SER A 3 -13.73 4.14 1.89
C SER A 3 -12.36 4.04 1.23
N ASP A 4 -12.33 3.76 -0.07
CA ASP A 4 -11.11 3.86 -0.86
C ASP A 4 -10.49 5.26 -0.77
N PHE A 5 -9.17 5.31 -0.90
CA PHE A 5 -8.37 6.53 -0.83
C PHE A 5 -7.16 6.44 -1.74
N VAL A 6 -6.48 7.58 -1.95
CA VAL A 6 -5.19 7.65 -2.64
C VAL A 6 -4.08 7.93 -1.61
N GLY A 7 -2.90 7.34 -1.84
CA GLY A 7 -1.72 7.43 -0.99
C GLY A 7 -1.59 6.27 -0.02
N LEU A 8 -0.54 6.32 0.81
CA LEU A 8 -0.27 5.31 1.83
C LEU A 8 -0.92 5.67 3.17
N ARG A 9 -1.80 4.81 3.69
CA ARG A 9 -2.46 5.03 4.99
C ARG A 9 -2.42 3.78 5.86
N VAL A 10 -2.44 4.00 7.17
CA VAL A 10 -2.65 2.93 8.15
C VAL A 10 -4.13 2.56 8.12
N ILE A 11 -4.41 1.28 7.99
CA ILE A 11 -5.76 0.72 8.10
C ILE A 11 -5.94 -0.08 9.40
N TRP A 12 -4.82 -0.51 10.01
CA TRP A 12 -4.79 -1.09 11.36
C TRP A 12 -3.47 -0.77 12.06
N PRO A 13 -3.46 -0.36 13.36
CA PRO A 13 -4.63 -0.04 14.19
C PRO A 13 -5.41 1.19 13.70
N PRO A 14 -6.75 1.25 13.91
CA PRO A 14 -7.63 2.24 13.30
C PRO A 14 -7.48 3.64 13.88
N ASP A 15 -7.03 3.74 15.13
CA ASP A 15 -6.66 5.00 15.81
C ASP A 15 -5.28 5.51 15.37
N GLY A 16 -4.56 4.74 14.56
CA GLY A 16 -3.20 5.03 14.11
C GLY A 16 -2.15 4.90 15.20
N THR A 17 -2.52 4.43 16.41
CA THR A 17 -1.55 4.18 17.47
C THR A 17 -0.71 2.95 17.10
N PRO A 18 0.62 3.01 17.25
CA PRO A 18 1.43 1.81 17.09
C PRO A 18 1.00 0.76 18.12
N PRO A 19 0.96 -0.54 17.77
CA PRO A 19 0.80 -1.60 18.75
C PRO A 19 1.81 -1.44 19.90
N PRO A 20 1.48 -1.83 21.15
CA PRO A 20 2.39 -1.73 22.30
C PRO A 20 3.77 -2.34 22.03
N LYS A 21 3.80 -3.37 21.19
CA LYS A 21 5.00 -3.92 20.57
C LYS A 21 4.83 -3.93 19.06
N HIS A 22 5.37 -2.92 18.37
CA HIS A 22 5.36 -2.84 16.92
C HIS A 22 6.65 -3.45 16.35
N ASP A 23 6.54 -4.61 15.71
CA ASP A 23 7.70 -5.35 15.20
C ASP A 23 7.69 -5.62 13.69
N HIS A 24 6.58 -5.38 12.98
CA HIS A 24 6.50 -5.47 11.52
C HIS A 24 5.41 -4.58 10.92
N ASP A 25 5.63 -4.17 9.66
CA ASP A 25 4.67 -3.45 8.84
C ASP A 25 4.23 -4.34 7.67
N ILE A 26 2.93 -4.36 7.36
CA ILE A 26 2.39 -5.04 6.18
C ILE A 26 1.73 -4.00 5.28
N ILE A 27 2.12 -3.96 4.02
CA ILE A 27 1.63 -2.98 3.05
C ILE A 27 0.89 -3.71 1.93
N PHE A 28 -0.41 -3.46 1.87
CA PHE A 28 -1.30 -3.94 0.83
C PHE A 28 -1.33 -2.96 -0.35
N VAL A 29 -1.15 -3.48 -1.56
CA VAL A 29 -1.17 -2.71 -2.81
C VAL A 29 -2.17 -3.35 -3.75
N HIS A 30 -3.28 -2.65 -3.99
CA HIS A 30 -4.39 -3.16 -4.77
C HIS A 30 -4.05 -3.35 -6.26
N GLY A 31 -4.90 -4.10 -6.96
CA GLY A 31 -4.81 -4.37 -8.40
C GLY A 31 -5.47 -3.33 -9.30
N LEU A 32 -5.73 -3.73 -10.54
CA LEU A 32 -6.42 -2.93 -11.54
C LEU A 32 -7.94 -3.05 -11.32
N HIS A 33 -8.68 -1.95 -11.51
CA HIS A 33 -10.14 -1.85 -11.34
C HIS A 33 -10.69 -1.86 -9.90
N SER A 34 -9.84 -1.84 -8.90
CA SER A 34 -10.20 -1.77 -7.47
C SER A 34 -9.46 -0.64 -6.76
N GLY A 35 -9.75 -0.43 -5.48
CA GLY A 35 -9.15 0.60 -4.65
C GLY A 35 -8.46 0.07 -3.40
N SER A 36 -7.91 0.98 -2.59
CA SER A 36 -7.08 0.66 -1.42
C SER A 36 -7.74 -0.22 -0.37
N ILE A 37 -9.07 -0.22 -0.30
CA ILE A 37 -9.87 -1.04 0.61
C ILE A 37 -10.72 -2.04 -0.17
N SER A 38 -11.36 -1.61 -1.25
CA SER A 38 -12.32 -2.43 -2.00
C SER A 38 -11.72 -3.69 -2.62
N ASP A 39 -10.43 -3.71 -2.95
CA ASP A 39 -9.75 -4.91 -3.46
C ASP A 39 -9.61 -6.03 -2.42
N TRP A 40 -9.72 -5.65 -1.14
CA TRP A 40 -9.55 -6.54 0.01
C TRP A 40 -10.84 -6.74 0.80
N ARG A 41 -11.94 -6.22 0.26
CA ARG A 41 -13.24 -6.27 0.91
C ARG A 41 -14.10 -7.37 0.27
N ASP A 42 -14.67 -8.22 1.11
CA ASP A 42 -15.62 -9.23 0.64
C ASP A 42 -17.03 -8.64 0.38
N GLU A 43 -17.95 -9.52 -0.03
CA GLU A 43 -19.34 -9.19 -0.33
C GLU A 43 -20.12 -8.71 0.91
N ASP A 44 -19.74 -9.17 2.11
CA ASP A 44 -20.32 -8.77 3.39
C ASP A 44 -19.77 -7.41 3.88
N GLY A 45 -18.77 -6.86 3.20
CA GLY A 45 -18.17 -5.57 3.50
C GLY A 45 -16.97 -5.64 4.46
N VAL A 46 -16.47 -6.84 4.76
CA VAL A 46 -15.35 -7.08 5.66
C VAL A 46 -14.04 -6.87 4.91
N CYS A 47 -13.22 -5.93 5.40
CA CYS A 47 -11.86 -5.74 4.90
C CYS A 47 -10.92 -6.70 5.64
N TRP A 48 -10.73 -7.90 5.10
CA TRP A 48 -10.03 -8.99 5.79
C TRP A 48 -8.61 -8.63 6.29
N PRO A 49 -7.81 -7.74 5.64
CA PRO A 49 -6.53 -7.33 6.20
C PRO A 49 -6.69 -6.58 7.52
N ALA A 50 -7.68 -5.69 7.63
CA ALA A 50 -7.88 -4.90 8.83
C ALA A 50 -8.68 -5.64 9.90
N GLU A 51 -9.54 -6.59 9.51
CA GLU A 51 -10.52 -7.22 10.41
C GLU A 51 -10.17 -8.67 10.81
N HIS A 52 -9.44 -9.42 9.96
CA HIS A 52 -9.03 -10.79 10.26
C HIS A 52 -7.53 -10.90 10.51
N LEU A 53 -6.70 -10.41 9.58
CA LEU A 53 -5.23 -10.52 9.69
C LEU A 53 -4.69 -9.75 10.91
N SER A 54 -5.35 -8.67 11.31
CA SER A 54 -5.02 -7.91 12.51
C SER A 54 -5.17 -8.70 13.81
N LEU A 55 -6.08 -9.68 13.85
CA LEU A 55 -6.29 -10.57 15.00
C LEU A 55 -5.17 -11.60 15.10
N ASP A 56 -4.72 -12.12 13.96
CA ASP A 56 -3.62 -13.09 13.88
C ASP A 56 -2.27 -12.42 14.15
N LEU A 57 -2.10 -11.18 13.70
CA LEU A 57 -0.85 -10.42 13.77
C LEU A 57 -1.03 -9.13 14.59
N GLY A 58 -1.36 -9.26 15.87
CA GLY A 58 -1.64 -8.12 16.76
C GLY A 58 -0.47 -7.13 16.98
N ASN A 59 0.77 -7.54 16.68
CA ASN A 59 1.95 -6.67 16.71
C ASN A 59 2.25 -5.98 15.37
N ALA A 60 1.51 -6.34 14.32
CA ALA A 60 1.63 -5.74 13.00
C ALA A 60 0.93 -4.40 12.94
N ARG A 61 1.50 -3.49 12.16
CA ARG A 61 0.75 -2.38 11.60
C ARG A 61 0.45 -2.67 10.14
N ILE A 62 -0.81 -2.52 9.77
CA ILE A 62 -1.29 -2.80 8.42
C ILE A 62 -1.58 -1.48 7.72
N LEU A 63 -1.00 -1.34 6.54
CA LEU A 63 -1.17 -0.20 5.68
C LEU A 63 -1.75 -0.65 4.35
N ALA A 64 -2.51 0.23 3.72
CA ALA A 64 -2.87 0.10 2.32
C ALA A 64 -2.35 1.29 1.53
N PHE A 65 -1.84 1.01 0.34
CA PHE A 65 -1.48 2.01 -0.65
C PHE A 65 -2.56 2.06 -1.71
N GLY A 66 -3.17 3.22 -1.85
CA GLY A 66 -4.17 3.50 -2.87
C GLY A 66 -3.63 4.35 -4.00
N TYR A 67 -4.04 4.02 -5.22
CA TYR A 67 -3.78 4.80 -6.41
C TYR A 67 -5.03 4.84 -7.29
N ASP A 68 -5.14 5.87 -8.12
CA ASP A 68 -6.28 5.99 -9.03
C ASP A 68 -6.04 5.10 -10.27
N PRO A 69 -6.83 4.03 -10.49
CA PRO A 69 -6.68 3.18 -11.67
C PRO A 69 -7.27 3.80 -12.95
N THR A 70 -8.01 4.91 -12.82
CA THR A 70 -8.79 5.53 -13.91
C THR A 70 -8.24 6.86 -14.43
N LYS A 71 -7.25 7.47 -13.76
CA LYS A 71 -6.63 8.73 -14.23
C LYS A 71 -5.37 8.48 -15.08
N PRO A 72 -5.44 8.65 -16.41
CA PRO A 72 -4.29 8.58 -17.28
C PRO A 72 -3.49 9.88 -17.14
N ASN A 73 -2.51 9.93 -16.24
CA ASN A 73 -1.47 10.96 -16.32
C ASN A 73 -0.50 10.57 -17.44
N VAL A 74 -0.90 10.83 -18.69
CA VAL A 74 -0.08 10.63 -19.88
C VAL A 74 0.49 11.99 -20.29
N ARG A 75 1.79 12.17 -20.11
CA ARG A 75 2.58 12.86 -21.12
C ARG A 75 3.15 11.79 -22.03
N SER A 76 2.88 11.98 -23.32
CA SER A 76 2.88 10.95 -24.35
C SER A 76 4.27 10.61 -24.87
N ASP A 77 4.67 9.35 -24.75
CA ASP A 77 5.63 8.68 -25.63
C ASP A 77 5.53 7.15 -25.54
N GLY A 78 4.53 6.59 -26.24
CA GLY A 78 4.66 5.30 -26.94
C GLY A 78 4.68 3.98 -26.15
N PHE A 79 4.87 3.96 -24.83
CA PHE A 79 4.91 2.72 -24.04
C PHE A 79 3.72 2.62 -23.07
N TYR A 80 2.59 2.10 -23.59
CA TYR A 80 1.38 1.84 -22.82
C TYR A 80 1.67 0.87 -21.64
N GLU A 81 1.06 1.14 -20.48
CA GLU A 81 1.23 0.50 -19.16
C GLU A 81 2.59 0.69 -18.45
N GLY A 82 3.67 0.90 -19.20
CA GLY A 82 5.03 1.10 -18.68
C GLY A 82 5.19 2.34 -17.77
N GLY A 83 4.75 3.50 -18.26
CA GLY A 83 4.95 4.78 -17.55
C GLY A 83 4.01 4.99 -16.35
N LEU A 84 2.78 4.47 -16.41
CA LEU A 84 1.76 4.69 -15.37
C LEU A 84 2.10 3.96 -14.08
N LEU A 85 2.40 2.68 -14.19
CA LEU A 85 2.83 1.87 -13.06
C LEU A 85 4.19 2.34 -12.51
N PHE A 86 5.03 2.97 -13.34
CA PHE A 86 6.29 3.59 -12.91
C PHE A 86 6.03 4.74 -11.94
N LYS A 87 5.19 5.70 -12.34
CA LYS A 87 4.82 6.82 -11.46
C LYS A 87 4.19 6.35 -10.14
N GLN A 88 3.32 5.35 -10.18
CA GLN A 88 2.70 4.84 -8.95
C GLN A 88 3.70 4.10 -8.04
N GLY A 89 4.71 3.44 -8.61
CA GLY A 89 5.84 2.92 -7.85
C GLY A 89 6.65 4.04 -7.18
N GLU A 90 6.93 5.13 -7.90
CA GLU A 90 7.59 6.31 -7.34
C GLU A 90 6.77 6.98 -6.23
N ASP A 91 5.45 7.06 -6.40
CA ASP A 91 4.53 7.61 -5.41
C ASP A 91 4.52 6.74 -4.15
N LEU A 92 4.37 5.41 -4.28
CA LEU A 92 4.46 4.47 -3.16
C LEU A 92 5.77 4.66 -2.40
N TRP A 93 6.89 4.78 -3.14
CA TRP A 93 8.20 4.96 -2.55
C TRP A 93 8.36 6.30 -1.83
N THR A 94 7.84 7.38 -2.39
CA THR A 94 7.88 8.72 -1.79
C THR A 94 7.12 8.73 -0.45
N HIS A 95 5.97 8.04 -0.39
CA HIS A 95 5.24 7.86 0.86
C HIS A 95 6.03 7.03 1.88
N LEU A 96 6.66 5.94 1.44
CA LEU A 96 7.48 5.09 2.30
C LEU A 96 8.69 5.83 2.88
N LYS A 97 9.42 6.59 2.06
CA LYS A 97 10.54 7.44 2.50
C LYS A 97 10.12 8.45 3.56
N THR A 98 9.00 9.13 3.32
CA THR A 98 8.41 10.09 4.27
C THR A 98 8.06 9.41 5.60
N ARG A 99 7.59 8.17 5.55
CA ARG A 99 7.20 7.41 6.73
C ARG A 99 8.40 6.81 7.49
N ARG A 100 9.42 6.33 6.79
CA ARG A 100 10.64 5.70 7.34
C ARG A 100 11.80 6.69 7.49
N LYS A 101 11.56 7.87 8.07
CA LYS A 101 12.66 8.77 8.45
C LYS A 101 13.62 8.04 9.42
N PRO A 102 14.94 8.30 9.37
CA PRO A 102 15.93 7.65 10.24
C PRO A 102 15.60 7.76 11.74
N GLU A 103 14.87 8.81 12.09
CA GLU A 103 14.53 9.20 13.46
C GLU A 103 13.32 8.43 14.01
N LYS A 104 12.74 7.53 13.22
CA LYS A 104 11.62 6.67 13.60
C LYS A 104 12.07 5.22 13.71
N ILE A 105 11.44 4.48 14.62
CA ILE A 105 11.62 3.03 14.74
C ILE A 105 11.32 2.39 13.38
N GLN A 106 12.29 1.63 12.89
CA GLN A 106 12.23 0.94 11.63
C GLN A 106 12.00 -0.55 11.86
N VAL A 107 10.87 -1.04 11.35
CA VAL A 107 10.52 -2.46 11.37
C VAL A 107 10.66 -3.07 9.97
N PRO A 108 10.81 -4.39 9.85
CA PRO A 108 10.66 -5.09 8.58
C PRO A 108 9.32 -4.77 7.90
N ILE A 109 9.32 -4.75 6.56
CA ILE A 109 8.12 -4.54 5.74
C ILE A 109 7.86 -5.81 4.93
N THR A 110 6.62 -6.28 4.98
CA THR A 110 6.07 -7.27 4.05
C THR A 110 5.12 -6.58 3.09
N PHE A 111 5.30 -6.82 1.79
CA PHE A 111 4.37 -6.31 0.78
C PHE A 111 3.41 -7.42 0.34
N VAL A 112 2.13 -7.07 0.19
CA VAL A 112 1.11 -7.91 -0.40
C VAL A 112 0.54 -7.16 -1.61
N GLY A 113 0.76 -7.70 -2.80
CA GLY A 113 0.30 -7.10 -4.04
C GLY A 113 -0.70 -7.98 -4.75
N HIS A 114 -1.84 -7.42 -5.15
CA HIS A 114 -2.80 -8.09 -6.03
C HIS A 114 -2.61 -7.62 -7.47
N GLY A 115 -2.49 -8.56 -8.43
CA GLY A 115 -2.35 -8.24 -9.86
C GLY A 115 -1.27 -7.17 -10.15
N THR A 116 -1.69 -6.02 -10.68
CA THR A 116 -0.80 -4.88 -10.99
C THR A 116 -0.09 -4.30 -9.77
N GLY A 117 -0.64 -4.45 -8.57
CA GLY A 117 -0.02 -4.02 -7.32
C GLY A 117 1.33 -4.69 -7.09
N ALA A 118 1.49 -5.96 -7.47
CA ALA A 118 2.78 -6.66 -7.41
C ALA A 118 3.83 -6.04 -8.34
N ILE A 119 3.41 -5.50 -9.49
CA ILE A 119 4.30 -4.83 -10.44
C ILE A 119 4.71 -3.44 -9.91
N ILE A 120 3.79 -2.73 -9.25
CA ILE A 120 4.07 -1.44 -8.57
C ILE A 120 5.09 -1.65 -7.45
N ILE A 121 4.93 -2.70 -6.63
CA ILE A 121 5.89 -3.06 -5.59
C ILE A 121 7.28 -3.33 -6.19
N LYS A 122 7.33 -4.13 -7.27
CA LYS A 122 8.58 -4.49 -7.93
C LYS A 122 9.32 -3.30 -8.53
N ARG A 123 8.61 -2.24 -8.92
CA ARG A 123 9.17 -1.01 -9.50
C ARG A 123 9.96 -0.14 -8.50
N TYR A 124 10.37 -0.72 -7.37
CA TYR A 124 11.47 -0.23 -6.56
C TYR A 124 12.60 0.31 -7.47
N PRO A 125 13.01 1.57 -7.34
CA PRO A 125 14.17 2.04 -8.05
C PRO A 125 15.35 1.19 -7.58
N ILE A 126 15.90 0.37 -8.49
CA ILE A 126 17.15 -0.38 -8.31
C ILE A 126 18.33 0.56 -7.98
N ILE A 127 18.09 1.88 -7.93
CA ILE A 127 18.99 2.89 -7.41
C ILE A 127 18.85 2.97 -5.87
N SER A 128 19.29 1.91 -5.18
CA SER A 128 19.84 2.05 -3.83
C SER A 128 21.35 1.82 -3.91
N ARG A 129 22.07 2.92 -4.13
CA ARG A 129 23.46 3.08 -3.71
C ARG A 129 23.49 4.13 -2.63
#